data_AF-A0A6M1T1R4-F1
#
_entry.id   AF-A0A6M1T1R4-F1
#
_cell.length_a   1.000
_cell.length_b   1.000
_cell.length_c   1.000
_cell.angle_alpha   90.00
_cell.angle_beta   90.00
_cell.angle_gamma   90.00
#
_symmetry.space_group_name_H-M   'P 1'
#
loop_
_entity.id
_entity.type
_entity.pdbx_description
1 polymer ?
#
loop_
_entity_poly.entity_id
_entity_poly.type
_entity_poly.pdbx_seq_one_letter_code
_entity_poly.pdbx_strand_id
1 'polypeptide(L)'
;MGSRFSEQADLYAKYRPHYPQELYDIIFNHLQATERAWDCATGSGQVARVLSTTFDSVIATDISKEQLSHAPSGNNITYSVAAAEKSGLPANHFERALQNL
;
A
#
# COMPACT_ATOMS: atom_id res chain seq x y z
N MET A 1 18.63 12.13 -13.91
CA MET A 1 17.77 13.30 -13.66
C MET A 1 16.70 12.84 -12.68
N GLY A 2 16.93 13.03 -11.37
CA GLY A 2 16.04 12.57 -10.32
C GLY A 2 14.82 13.48 -10.24
N SER A 3 13.63 12.89 -10.27
CA SER A 3 12.37 13.58 -10.06
C SER A 3 12.36 14.13 -8.63
N ARG A 4 12.01 15.40 -8.44
CA ARG A 4 11.75 16.06 -7.13
C ARG A 4 10.59 15.42 -6.32
N PHE A 5 10.19 14.19 -6.65
CA PHE A 5 9.15 13.41 -6.01
C PHE A 5 9.74 12.28 -5.15
N SER A 6 10.94 11.79 -5.46
CA SER A 6 11.58 10.70 -4.71
C SER A 6 12.17 11.16 -3.37
N GLU A 7 12.78 12.35 -3.31
CA GLU A 7 13.33 12.88 -2.05
C GLU A 7 12.24 13.22 -1.01
N GLN A 8 11.09 13.71 -1.47
CA GLN A 8 9.93 13.94 -0.61
C GLN A 8 9.29 12.63 -0.15
N ALA A 9 9.20 11.60 -1.01
CA ALA A 9 8.63 10.31 -0.64
C ALA A 9 9.44 9.60 0.47
N ASP A 10 10.78 9.64 0.39
CA ASP A 10 11.67 9.06 1.41
C ASP A 10 11.56 9.79 2.75
N LEU A 11 11.41 11.12 2.74
CA LEU A 11 11.14 11.90 3.94
C LEU A 11 9.74 11.61 4.51
N TYR A 12 8.71 11.50 3.66
CA TYR A 12 7.34 11.19 4.10
C TYR A 12 7.23 9.79 4.72
N ALA A 13 7.86 8.77 4.14
CA ALA A 13 7.91 7.42 4.71
C ALA A 13 8.55 7.40 6.11
N LYS A 14 9.53 8.27 6.36
CA LYS A 14 10.23 8.40 7.65
C LYS A 14 9.41 9.11 8.73
N TYR A 15 8.39 9.91 8.35
CA TYR A 15 7.57 10.71 9.27
C TYR A 15 6.08 10.32 9.26
N ARG A 16 5.70 9.15 8.69
CA ARG A 16 4.29 8.73 8.59
C ARG A 16 3.60 8.78 9.97
N PRO A 17 2.56 9.62 10.14
CA PRO A 17 1.68 9.54 11.31
C PRO A 17 1.00 8.18 11.32
N HIS A 18 0.78 7.60 12.50
CA HIS A 18 -0.17 6.49 12.60
C HIS A 18 -1.56 7.04 12.30
N TYR A 19 -2.11 6.67 11.15
CA TYR A 19 -3.46 7.07 10.80
C TYR A 19 -4.47 6.34 11.71
N PRO A 20 -5.41 7.09 12.31
CA PRO A 20 -6.41 6.51 13.19
C PRO A 20 -7.39 5.65 12.37
N GLN A 21 -7.95 4.61 13.01
CA GLN A 21 -8.84 3.63 12.37
C GLN A 21 -10.05 4.33 11.70
N GLU A 22 -10.54 5.40 12.32
CA GLU A 22 -11.68 6.18 11.88
C GLU A 22 -11.50 6.78 10.48
N LEU A 23 -10.26 7.09 10.09
CA LEU A 23 -9.98 7.56 8.73
C LEU A 23 -10.22 6.44 7.70
N TYR A 24 -9.77 5.23 8.02
CA TYR A 24 -9.99 4.07 7.16
C TYR A 24 -11.47 3.72 7.08
N ASP A 25 -12.19 3.78 8.20
CA ASP A 25 -13.63 3.49 8.24
C ASP A 25 -14.43 4.46 7.37
N ILE A 26 -14.10 5.75 7.37
CA ILE A 26 -14.71 6.75 6.46
C ILE A 26 -14.45 6.36 5.01
N ILE A 27 -13.21 6.01 4.66
CA ILE A 27 -12.84 5.64 3.29
C ILE A 27 -13.58 4.38 2.86
N PHE A 28 -13.62 3.36 3.71
CA PHE A 28 -14.22 2.06 3.42
C PHE A 28 -15.73 2.14 3.29
N ASN A 29 -16.40 3.00 4.06
CA ASN A 29 -17.84 3.24 3.94
C ASN A 29 -18.27 3.82 2.59
N HIS A 30 -17.35 4.38 1.80
CA HIS A 30 -17.62 4.88 0.47
C HIS A 30 -17.30 3.87 -0.66
N LEU A 31 -16.86 2.65 -0.32
CA LEU A 31 -16.53 1.63 -1.31
C LEU A 31 -17.76 0.81 -1.68
N GLN A 32 -17.96 0.61 -2.98
CA GLN A 32 -19.03 -0.26 -3.50
C GLN A 32 -18.57 -1.72 -3.66
N ALA A 33 -17.26 -1.96 -3.62
CA ALA A 33 -16.63 -3.28 -3.72
C ALA A 33 -15.30 -3.29 -2.95
N THR A 34 -14.97 -4.44 -2.37
CA THR A 34 -13.78 -4.67 -1.54
C THR A 34 -13.02 -5.93 -2.00
N GLU A 35 -13.07 -6.25 -3.29
CA GLU A 35 -12.45 -7.48 -3.82
C GLU A 35 -10.91 -7.39 -3.83
N ARG A 36 -10.36 -6.26 -4.28
CA ARG A 36 -8.90 -6.10 -4.33
C ARG A 36 -8.39 -4.70 -4.02
N ALA A 37 -7.44 -4.62 -3.09
CA ALA A 37 -6.66 -3.42 -2.82
C ALA A 37 -5.21 -3.54 -3.30
N TRP A 38 -4.63 -2.42 -3.71
CA TRP A 38 -3.20 -2.27 -3.92
C TRP A 38 -2.63 -1.19 -2.99
N ASP A 39 -1.71 -1.59 -2.11
CA ASP A 39 -0.89 -0.72 -1.27
C ASP A 39 0.48 -0.49 -1.95
N CYS A 40 0.65 0.70 -2.52
CA CYS A 40 1.86 1.07 -3.24
C CYS A 40 2.81 1.86 -2.32
N ALA A 41 4.10 1.51 -2.33
CA ALA A 41 5.08 1.97 -1.33
C ALA A 41 4.63 1.62 0.10
N THR A 42 4.34 0.32 0.28
CA THR A 42 3.77 -0.23 1.53
C THR A 42 4.73 -0.11 2.73
N GLY A 43 6.03 0.12 2.49
CA GLY A 43 7.06 0.11 3.52
C GLY A 43 7.06 -1.22 4.27
N SER A 44 6.98 -1.15 5.60
CA SER A 44 6.87 -2.33 6.47
C SER A 44 5.45 -2.91 6.57
N GLY A 45 4.53 -2.55 5.66
CA GLY A 45 3.27 -3.28 5.49
C GLY A 45 2.18 -2.99 6.50
N GLN A 46 2.27 -1.92 7.28
CA GLN A 46 1.27 -1.56 8.30
C GLN A 46 -0.10 -1.27 7.67
N VAL A 47 -0.13 -0.54 6.55
CA VAL A 47 -1.37 -0.20 5.85
C VAL A 47 -1.94 -1.40 5.11
N ALA A 48 -1.10 -2.20 4.43
CA ALA A 48 -1.49 -3.47 3.86
C ALA A 48 -2.21 -4.38 4.88
N ARG A 49 -1.79 -4.37 6.15
CA ARG A 49 -2.45 -5.11 7.22
C ARG A 49 -3.81 -4.54 7.61
N VAL A 50 -4.00 -3.22 7.59
CA VAL A 50 -5.32 -2.61 7.81
C VAL A 50 -6.24 -2.95 6.65
N LEU A 51 -5.77 -2.84 5.41
CA LEU A 51 -6.52 -3.18 4.21
C LEU A 51 -6.94 -4.65 4.20
N SER A 52 -6.10 -5.55 4.69
CA SER A 52 -6.39 -6.98 4.71
C SER A 52 -7.57 -7.37 5.62
N THR A 53 -8.03 -6.45 6.48
CA THR A 53 -9.23 -6.66 7.32
C THR A 53 -10.54 -6.43 6.56
N THR A 54 -10.47 -5.70 5.45
CA THR A 54 -11.63 -5.23 4.68
C THR A 54 -11.66 -5.83 3.28
N PHE A 55 -10.51 -6.02 2.65
CA PHE A 55 -10.40 -6.51 1.28
C PHE A 55 -10.14 -8.01 1.19
N ASP A 56 -10.72 -8.66 0.17
CA ASP A 56 -10.53 -10.10 -0.06
C ASP A 56 -9.09 -10.42 -0.49
N SER A 57 -8.44 -9.49 -1.21
CA SER A 57 -7.04 -9.60 -1.59
C SER A 57 -6.31 -8.25 -1.53
N VAL A 58 -5.09 -8.27 -0.99
CA VAL A 58 -4.21 -7.11 -0.91
C VAL A 58 -2.90 -7.42 -1.61
N ILE A 59 -2.55 -6.59 -2.59
CA ILE A 59 -1.22 -6.57 -3.19
C ILE A 59 -0.47 -5.40 -2.56
N ALA A 60 0.75 -5.63 -2.09
CA ALA A 60 1.52 -4.63 -1.39
C ALA A 60 2.93 -4.57 -2.00
N THR A 61 3.29 -3.43 -2.56
CA THR A 61 4.56 -3.27 -3.30
C THR A 61 5.46 -2.24 -2.67
N ASP A 62 6.74 -2.54 -2.54
CA ASP A 62 7.77 -1.56 -2.14
C ASP A 62 9.05 -1.77 -2.94
N ILE A 63 9.86 -0.73 -3.09
CA ILE A 63 11.20 -0.85 -3.73
C ILE A 63 12.21 -1.52 -2.79
N SER A 64 11.99 -1.41 -1.48
CA SER A 64 12.90 -1.90 -0.46
C SER A 64 12.52 -3.31 -0.02
N LYS A 65 13.31 -4.30 -0.48
CA LYS A 65 13.20 -5.68 -0.01
C LYS A 65 13.35 -5.79 1.52
N GLU A 66 14.19 -4.93 2.11
CA GLU A 66 14.41 -4.86 3.56
C GLU A 66 13.16 -4.39 4.31
N GLN A 67 12.37 -3.48 3.74
CA GLN A 67 11.10 -3.07 4.34
C GLN A 67 10.09 -4.22 4.31
N LEU A 68 10.00 -4.92 3.18
CA LEU A 68 9.08 -6.05 3.01
C LEU A 68 9.44 -7.24 3.91
N SER A 69 10.72 -7.46 4.25
CA SER A 69 11.10 -8.55 5.17
C SER A 69 10.60 -8.34 6.60
N HIS A 70 10.27 -7.11 6.98
CA HIS A 70 9.68 -6.78 8.27
C HIS A 70 8.15 -6.69 8.22
N ALA A 71 7.55 -6.95 7.05
CA ALA A 71 6.11 -6.80 6.87
C ALA A 71 5.33 -7.91 7.60
N PRO A 72 4.20 -7.58 8.23
CA PRO A 72 3.35 -8.55 8.90
C PRO A 72 2.77 -9.54 7.88
N SER A 73 2.73 -10.82 8.22
CA SER A 73 2.04 -11.81 7.39
C SER A 73 0.52 -11.60 7.42
N GLY A 74 -0.14 -11.92 6.32
CA GLY A 74 -1.59 -11.98 6.20
C GLY A 74 -1.99 -12.96 5.11
N ASN A 75 -3.03 -13.76 5.36
CA ASN A 75 -3.42 -14.87 4.47
C ASN A 75 -3.90 -14.39 3.08
N ASN A 76 -4.28 -13.12 2.99
CA ASN A 76 -4.76 -12.43 1.79
C ASN A 76 -3.82 -11.30 1.34
N ILE A 77 -2.57 -11.25 1.84
CA ILE A 77 -1.60 -10.21 1.48
C ILE A 77 -0.47 -10.81 0.63
N THR A 78 -0.19 -10.21 -0.52
CA THR A 78 0.94 -10.54 -1.38
C THR A 78 1.91 -9.38 -1.44
N TYR A 79 3.11 -9.58 -0.89
CA TYR A 79 4.20 -8.61 -0.94
C TYR A 79 5.11 -8.86 -2.15
N SER A 80 5.45 -7.80 -2.90
CA SER A 80 6.44 -7.91 -3.98
C SER A 80 7.31 -6.67 -4.10
N VAL A 81 8.57 -6.88 -4.52
CA VAL A 81 9.50 -5.77 -4.77
C VAL A 81 9.16 -5.14 -6.11
N ALA A 82 8.66 -3.91 -6.09
CA ALA A 82 8.36 -3.16 -7.30
C ALA A 82 8.43 -1.64 -7.07
N ALA A 83 8.89 -0.91 -8.09
CA ALA A 83 8.78 0.54 -8.10
C ALA A 83 7.34 0.96 -8.41
N ALA A 84 6.89 2.07 -7.83
CA ALA A 84 5.54 2.60 -8.07
C ALA A 84 5.27 2.84 -9.57
N GLU A 85 6.28 3.25 -10.34
CA GLU A 85 6.16 3.48 -11.78
C GLU A 85 6.30 2.21 -12.63
N LYS A 86 6.67 1.08 -12.03
CA LYS A 86 6.88 -0.23 -12.68
C LYS A 86 6.39 -1.37 -11.80
N SER A 87 5.12 -1.32 -11.40
CA SER A 87 4.50 -2.34 -10.55
C SER A 87 4.39 -3.72 -11.21
N GLY A 88 4.51 -3.79 -12.54
CA GLY A 88 4.33 -5.03 -13.31
C GLY A 88 2.86 -5.49 -13.35
N LEU A 89 1.95 -4.66 -12.82
CA LEU A 89 0.54 -4.97 -12.72
C LEU A 89 -0.19 -4.53 -14.01
N PRO A 90 -1.11 -5.36 -14.54
CA PRO A 90 -1.88 -5.00 -15.73
C PRO A 90 -2.77 -3.78 -15.46
N ALA A 91 -2.84 -2.87 -16.42
CA ALA A 91 -3.76 -1.74 -16.37
C ALA A 91 -5.20 -2.27 -16.26
N ASN A 92 -5.99 -1.70 -15.33
CA ASN A 92 -7.41 -2.02 -15.05
C ASN A 92 -7.70 -3.23 -14.14
N HIS A 93 -6.75 -3.68 -13.31
CA HIS A 93 -6.92 -4.87 -12.46
C HIS A 93 -7.30 -4.58 -10.99
N PHE A 94 -7.51 -3.31 -10.62
CA PHE A 94 -7.75 -2.89 -9.23
C PHE A 94 -8.88 -1.87 -9.16
N GLU A 95 -9.77 -2.03 -8.17
CA GLU A 95 -10.78 -1.01 -7.86
C GLU A 95 -10.14 0.27 -7.33
N ARG A 96 -9.06 0.17 -6.51
CA ARG A 96 -8.30 1.32 -6.02
C ARG A 96 -6.82 1.02 -5.79
N ALA A 97 -5.99 2.00 -6.15
CA ALA A 97 -4.60 2.10 -5.72
C ALA A 97 -4.52 3.13 -4.58
N LEU A 98 -4.08 2.70 -3.40
CA LEU A 98 -3.73 3.63 -2.32
C LEU A 98 -2.22 3.88 -2.40
N GLN A 99 -1.86 5.08 -2.82
CA GLN A 99 -0.54 5.65 -2.55
C GLN A 99 -0.68 6.53 -1.32
N ASN A 100 0.17 6.31 -0.31
CA ASN A 100 0.36 7.24 0.80
C ASN A 100 -0.84 7.46 1.75
N LEU A 101 -1.48 6.38 2.20
CA LEU A 101 -1.81 6.25 3.63
C LEU A 101 -0.64 5.53 4.30
#